data_AF-A0A1M7UP68-F1
#
_entry.id   AF-A0A1M7UP68-F1
#
_cell.length_a   1.000
_cell.length_b   1.000
_cell.length_c   1.000
_cell.angle_alpha   90.00
_cell.angle_beta   90.00
_cell.angle_gamma   90.00
#
_symmetry.space_group_name_H-M   'P 1'
#
loop_
_entity.id
_entity.type
_entity.pdbx_description
1 polymer ?
#
loop_
_entity_poly.entity_id
_entity_poly.type
_entity_poly.pdbx_seq_one_letter_code
_entity_poly.pdbx_strand_id
1 'polypeptide(L)' 'MEYISLVMHMNRVREAREEKGLTQKELSKLANVRQAQISLIENGLKPNISVPVAQRLAKALDKTMDYLFPY' A
#
# COMPACT_ATOMS: atom_id res chain seq x y z
N MET A 1 -27.30 1.48 12.27
CA MET A 1 -26.43 2.62 11.88
C MET A 1 -25.12 2.02 11.38
N GLU A 2 -24.82 2.25 10.10
CA GLU A 2 -23.71 1.67 9.36
C GLU A 2 -22.34 1.97 9.99
N TYR A 3 -21.67 0.93 10.45
CA TYR A 3 -20.26 0.94 10.85
C TYR A 3 -19.29 0.97 9.65
N ILE A 4 -19.81 1.20 8.43
CA ILE A 4 -19.12 0.99 7.15
C ILE A 4 -18.08 2.08 6.85
N SER A 5 -18.06 3.18 7.59
CA SER A 5 -17.10 4.28 7.38
C SER A 5 -15.79 4.13 8.18
N LEU A 6 -15.74 3.33 9.25
CA LEU A 6 -14.60 3.36 10.20
C LEU A 6 -13.42 2.47 9.79
N VAL A 7 -13.61 1.49 8.89
CA VAL A 7 -12.51 0.63 8.43
C VAL A 7 -11.78 1.29 7.26
N MET A 8 -11.26 2.51 7.49
CA MET A 8 -10.07 2.91 6.75
C MET A 8 -9.03 1.86 7.07
N HIS A 9 -8.77 0.93 6.14
CA HIS A 9 -7.73 -0.06 6.30
C HIS A 9 -6.42 0.72 6.34
N MET A 10 -5.97 1.01 7.56
CA MET A 10 -4.75 1.76 7.81
C MET A 10 -3.62 0.95 7.20
N ASN A 11 -3.03 1.49 6.15
CA ASN A 11 -1.84 0.93 5.54
C ASN A 11 -0.73 1.95 5.62
N ARG A 12 0.51 1.45 5.65
CA ARG A 12 1.71 2.27 5.81
C ARG A 12 2.49 2.38 4.52
N VAL A 13 1.84 2.14 3.37
CA VAL A 13 2.47 2.15 2.05
C VAL A 13 2.99 3.53 1.71
N ARG A 14 2.22 4.58 2.00
CA ARG A 14 2.63 5.97 1.76
C ARG A 14 3.84 6.36 2.61
N GLU A 15 3.74 6.09 3.91
CA GLU A 15 4.81 6.33 4.89
C GLU A 15 6.11 5.65 4.46
N ALA A 16 6.08 4.34 4.22
CA ALA A 16 7.26 3.59 3.80
C ALA A 16 7.81 4.03 2.43
N ARG A 17 6.94 4.48 1.51
CA ARG A 17 7.37 5.03 0.22
C ARG A 17 8.13 6.35 0.40
N GLU A 18 7.61 7.25 1.23
CA GLU A 18 8.19 8.56 1.51
C GLU A 18 9.47 8.46 2.32
N GLU A 19 9.57 7.51 3.27
CA GLU A 19 10.83 7.16 3.97
C GLU A 19 11.96 6.78 2.99
N LYS A 20 11.63 6.12 1.88
CA LYS A 20 12.61 5.77 0.83
C LYS A 20 12.83 6.87 -0.20
N GLY A 21 12.18 8.02 -0.06
CA GLY A 21 12.28 9.12 -1.02
C GLY A 21 11.71 8.80 -2.41
N LEU A 22 10.76 7.85 -2.50
CA LEU A 22 10.21 7.40 -3.78
C LEU A 22 8.94 8.18 -4.14
N THR A 23 8.78 8.51 -5.42
CA THR A 23 7.48 8.86 -6.00
C THR A 23 6.61 7.63 -6.18
N GLN A 24 5.29 7.81 -6.31
CA GLN A 24 4.38 6.68 -6.62
C GLN A 24 4.72 6.01 -7.96
N LYS A 25 5.26 6.78 -8.93
CA LYS A 25 5.71 6.26 -10.23
C LYS A 25 6.95 5.38 -10.10
N GLU A 26 7.86 5.71 -9.20
CA GLU A 26 9.05 4.88 -8.93
C GLU A 26 8.66 3.60 -8.19
N LEU A 27 7.81 3.70 -7.16
CA LEU A 27 7.28 2.51 -6.48
C LEU A 27 6.52 1.60 -7.45
N SER A 28 5.77 2.18 -8.40
CA SER A 28 5.08 1.43 -9.45
C SER A 28 6.02 0.53 -10.26
N LYS A 29 7.16 1.08 -10.67
CA LYS A 29 8.19 0.34 -11.41
C LYS A 29 8.84 -0.73 -10.54
N LEU A 30 9.20 -0.40 -9.30
CA LEU A 30 9.88 -1.32 -8.37
C LEU A 30 9.00 -2.50 -7.94
N ALA A 31 7.73 -2.23 -7.63
CA ALA A 31 6.79 -3.26 -7.17
C ALA A 31 6.07 -3.98 -8.32
N ASN A 32 6.24 -3.55 -9.57
CA ASN A 32 5.43 -4.01 -10.71
C ASN A 32 3.92 -3.97 -10.36
N VAL A 33 3.47 -2.80 -9.92
CA VAL A 33 2.07 -2.48 -9.57
C VAL A 33 1.71 -1.19 -10.27
N ARG A 34 0.52 -1.09 -10.86
CA ARG A 34 0.10 0.13 -11.55
C ARG A 34 0.10 1.32 -10.59
N GLN A 35 0.62 2.48 -11.01
CA GLN A 35 0.67 3.68 -10.16
C GLN A 35 -0.74 4.07 -9.66
N ALA A 36 -1.78 3.96 -10.49
CA ALA A 36 -3.16 4.21 -10.07
C ALA A 36 -3.60 3.27 -8.93
N GLN A 37 -3.18 2.01 -8.97
CA GLN A 37 -3.46 1.06 -7.90
C GLN A 37 -2.70 1.42 -6.62
N ILE A 38 -1.44 1.88 -6.71
CA ILE A 38 -0.69 2.40 -5.56
C ILE A 38 -1.42 3.59 -4.94
N SER A 39 -1.90 4.54 -5.76
CA SER A 39 -2.68 5.69 -5.28
C SER A 39 -3.95 5.24 -4.52
N LEU A 40 -4.70 4.28 -5.06
CA LEU A 40 -5.88 3.76 -4.36
C LEU A 40 -5.52 3.08 -3.04
N ILE A 41 -4.40 2.34 -2.99
CA ILE A 41 -3.90 1.69 -1.78
C ILE A 41 -3.51 2.74 -0.73
N GLU A 42 -2.68 3.72 -1.09
CA GLU A 42 -2.22 4.77 -0.17
C GLU A 42 -3.36 5.62 0.42
N ASN A 43 -4.48 5.72 -0.30
CA ASN A 43 -5.67 6.44 0.15
C ASN A 43 -6.70 5.53 0.85
N GLY A 44 -6.41 4.24 1.05
CA GLY A 44 -7.33 3.28 1.68
C GLY A 44 -8.55 2.92 0.81
N LEU A 45 -8.59 3.36 -0.45
CA LEU A 45 -9.67 3.11 -1.42
C LEU A 45 -9.56 1.72 -2.07
N LYS A 46 -8.56 0.93 -1.70
CA LYS A 46 -8.36 -0.45 -2.15
C LYS A 46 -8.25 -1.40 -0.95
N PRO A 47 -9.37 -1.76 -0.29
CA PRO A 47 -9.34 -2.63 0.90
C PRO A 47 -8.95 -4.08 0.56
N ASN A 48 -9.36 -4.58 -0.62
CA ASN A 48 -9.07 -5.94 -1.06
C ASN A 48 -7.80 -5.97 -1.94
N ILE A 49 -6.62 -5.93 -1.31
CA ILE A 49 -5.33 -6.13 -1.98
C ILE A 49 -5.02 -7.63 -2.05
N SER A 50 -4.55 -8.11 -3.19
CA SER A 50 -4.13 -9.50 -3.31
C SER A 50 -2.78 -9.73 -2.63
N VAL A 51 -2.59 -10.92 -2.04
CA VAL A 51 -1.31 -11.31 -1.40
C VAL A 51 -0.09 -11.07 -2.31
N PRO A 52 -0.11 -11.40 -3.61
CA PRO A 52 1.03 -11.11 -4.48
C PRO A 52 1.35 -9.63 -4.64
N VAL A 53 0.34 -8.75 -4.62
CA VAL A 53 0.56 -7.29 -4.67
C VAL A 53 1.16 -6.81 -3.36
N ALA A 54 0.63 -7.26 -2.22
CA ALA A 54 1.15 -6.93 -0.91
C ALA A 54 2.62 -7.37 -0.73
N GLN A 55 2.96 -8.58 -1.18
CA GLN A 55 4.34 -9.10 -1.18
C GLN A 55 5.30 -8.25 -2.03
N ARG A 56 4.88 -7.84 -3.23
CA ARG A 56 5.72 -7.00 -4.09
C ARG A 56 5.93 -5.60 -3.51
N LEU A 57 4.90 -5.02 -2.89
CA LEU A 57 5.03 -3.73 -2.19
C LEU A 57 5.96 -3.84 -0.99
N ALA A 58 5.80 -4.88 -0.16
CA ALA A 58 6.67 -5.18 0.97
C ALA A 58 8.14 -5.28 0.53
N LYS A 59 8.41 -6.06 -0.53
CA LYS A 59 9.75 -6.21 -1.10
C LYS A 59 10.31 -4.89 -1.64
N ALA A 60 9.53 -4.12 -2.41
CA ALA A 60 9.99 -2.85 -2.97
C ALA A 60 10.29 -1.80 -1.89
N LEU A 61 9.51 -1.81 -0.81
CA LEU A 61 9.61 -0.87 0.30
C LEU A 61 10.55 -1.35 1.42
N ASP A 62 11.16 -2.52 1.30
CA ASP A 62 12.01 -3.10 2.34
C ASP A 62 11.32 -3.14 3.72
N LYS A 63 10.07 -3.61 3.73
CA LYS A 63 9.23 -3.78 4.92
C LYS A 63 8.58 -5.16 4.90
N THR A 64 8.04 -5.59 6.02
CA THR A 64 7.19 -6.78 6.09
C THR A 64 5.77 -6.44 5.63
N MET A 65 5.00 -7.47 5.23
CA MET A 65 3.57 -7.29 4.94
C MET A 65 2.80 -6.79 6.17
N ASP A 66 3.10 -7.34 7.36
CA ASP A 66 2.44 -6.94 8.61
C ASP A 66 2.70 -5.47 8.97
N TYR A 67 3.89 -4.96 8.63
CA TYR A 67 4.18 -3.54 8.78
C TYR A 67 3.32 -2.70 7.82
N LEU A 68 3.22 -3.10 6.54
CA LEU A 68 2.51 -2.31 5.54
C LEU A 68 0.99 -2.38 5.69
N PHE A 69 0.47 -3.51 6.17
CA PHE A 69 -0.95 -3.82 6.29
C PHE A 69 -1.24 -4.39 7.69
N PRO A 70 -1.14 -3.57 8.75
CA PRO A 70 -1.49 -3.99 10.10
C PRO A 70 -2.99 -4.30 10.20
N TYR A 71 -3.33 -5.26 11.07
CA TYR A 71 -4.70 -5.70 11.36
C TYR A 71 -5.61 -4.59 11.88
#